data_AF-A0A1S3DTR4-F1
#
_entry.id   AF-A0A1S3DTR4-F1
#
_cell.length_a   1.000
_cell.length_b   1.000
_cell.length_c   1.000
_cell.angle_alpha   90.00
_cell.angle_beta   90.00
_cell.angle_gamma   90.00
#
_symmetry.space_group_name_H-M   'P 1'
#
loop_
_entity.id
_entity.type
_entity.pdbx_description
1 polymer ?
#
loop_
_entity_poly.entity_id
_entity_poly.type
_entity_poly.pdbx_seq_one_letter_code
_entity_poly.pdbx_strand_id
1 'polypeptide(L)' 'NDKAVKDLVNLLFETSLLSSGFTLEEPQVHAARIHRMIKLGLGIEDEDEVATGDDVKAGDIPVAEGEAED' A
#
# COMPACT_ATOMS: atom_id res chain seq x y z
N ASN A 1 0.13 -19.64 6.03
CA ASN A 1 -0.25 -18.84 7.22
C ASN A 1 0.76 -17.73 7.49
N ASP A 2 2.07 -18.00 7.38
CA ASP A 2 3.14 -17.05 7.74
C ASP A 2 3.11 -15.71 6.98
N LYS A 3 2.69 -15.73 5.71
CA LYS A 3 2.56 -14.50 4.91
C LYS A 3 1.52 -13.53 5.50
N ALA A 4 0.34 -14.02 5.88
CA ALA A 4 -0.71 -13.19 6.44
C ALA A 4 -0.30 -12.59 7.79
N VAL A 5 0.42 -13.36 8.61
CA VAL A 5 0.96 -12.89 9.88
C VAL A 5 2.03 -11.81 9.66
N LYS A 6 2.96 -12.03 8.72
CA LYS A 6 3.99 -11.05 8.37
C LYS A 6 3.37 -9.75 7.84
N ASP A 7 2.40 -9.86 6.95
CA ASP A 7 1.68 -8.71 6.41
C ASP A 7 0.96 -7.94 7.53
N LEU A 8 0.32 -8.64 8.47
CA LEU A 8 -0.33 -8.01 9.62
C LEU A 8 0.67 -7.28 10.53
N VAL A 9 1.80 -7.90 10.86
CA VAL A 9 2.85 -7.28 11.69
C VAL A 9 3.39 -6.02 11.04
N ASN A 10 3.73 -6.07 9.75
CA ASN A 10 4.24 -4.91 9.03
C ASN A 10 3.19 -3.80 8.91
N LEU A 11 1.91 -4.16 8.70
CA LEU A 11 0.82 -3.19 8.66
C LEU A 11 0.66 -2.46 10.00
N LEU A 12 0.70 -3.19 11.12
CA LEU A 12 0.63 -2.62 12.47
C LEU A 12 1.82 -1.70 12.76
N PHE A 13 3.03 -2.11 12.34
CA PHE A 13 4.24 -1.32 12.52
C PHE A 13 4.17 0.01 11.74
N GLU A 14 3.89 -0.02 10.44
CA GLU A 14 3.82 1.17 9.60
C GLU A 14 2.67 2.12 10.03
N THR A 15 1.53 1.57 10.46
CA THR A 15 0.43 2.37 11.02
C THR A 15 0.85 3.05 12.34
N SER A 16 1.57 2.33 13.20
CA SER A 16 2.13 2.88 14.44
C SER A 16 3.15 3.97 14.16
N LEU A 17 3.98 3.79 13.13
CA LEU A 17 4.96 4.79 12.67
C LEU A 17 4.26 6.09 12.23
N LEU A 18 3.24 5.98 11.37
CA LEU A 18 2.47 7.11 10.88
C LEU A 18 1.73 7.85 12.01
N SER A 19 1.03 7.12 12.88
CA SER A 19 0.32 7.70 14.04
C SER A 19 1.25 8.33 15.08
N SER A 20 2.50 7.87 15.15
CA SER A 20 3.54 8.46 16.00
C SER A 20 4.19 9.69 15.37
N GLY A 21 3.77 10.11 14.18
CA GLY A 21 4.26 11.31 13.48
C GLY A 21 5.51 11.09 12.64
N PHE A 22 5.89 9.84 12.37
CA PHE A 22 6.97 9.50 11.44
C PHE A 22 6.43 9.30 10.02
N THR A 23 7.31 9.40 9.04
CA THR A 23 7.00 9.14 7.63
C THR A 23 7.25 7.68 7.26
N LEU A 24 6.51 7.16 6.28
CA LEU A 24 6.77 5.84 5.69
C LEU A 24 7.88 5.93 4.65
N GLU A 25 8.76 4.92 4.61
CA GLU A 25 9.78 4.80 3.57
C GLU A 25 9.15 4.46 2.22
N GLU A 26 8.20 3.52 2.21
CA GLU A 26 7.52 3.03 1.00
C GLU A 26 5.99 3.10 1.16
N PRO A 27 5.37 4.29 1.03
CA PRO A 27 3.94 4.47 1.24
C PRO A 27 3.07 3.65 0.24
N GLN A 28 3.59 3.37 -0.96
CA GLN A 28 2.89 2.55 -1.95
C GLN A 28 2.80 1.09 -1.53
N VAL A 29 3.84 0.54 -0.91
CA VAL A 29 3.85 -0.83 -0.40
C VAL A 29 2.89 -0.98 0.77
N HIS A 30 2.81 0.02 1.65
CA HIS A 30 1.82 0.09 2.72
C HIS A 30 0.38 0.05 2.14
N ALA A 31 0.09 0.91 1.14
CA ALA A 31 -1.22 0.98 0.50
C ALA A 31 -1.60 -0.34 -0.20
N ALA A 32 -0.67 -0.95 -0.94
CA ALA A 32 -0.89 -2.25 -1.58
C ALA A 32 -1.26 -3.34 -0.57
N ARG A 33 -0.62 -3.34 0.61
CA ARG A 33 -0.92 -4.27 1.70
C ARG A 33 -2.32 -4.06 2.26
N ILE A 34 -2.75 -2.80 2.44
CA ILE A 34 -4.12 -2.46 2.87
C ILE A 34 -5.14 -2.96 1.84
N HIS A 35 -4.92 -2.68 0.56
CA HIS A 35 -5.82 -3.12 -0.52
C HIS A 35 -5.99 -4.63 -0.55
N ARG A 36 -4.89 -5.39 -0.40
CA ARG A 36 -4.95 -6.85 -0.30
C ARG A 36 -5.80 -7.31 0.88
N MET A 37 -5.62 -6.70 2.06
CA MET A 37 -6.42 -7.04 3.25
C MET A 37 -7.91 -6.76 3.05
N ILE A 38 -8.26 -5.65 2.38
CA ILE A 38 -9.65 -5.31 2.03
C ILE A 38 -10.22 -6.34 1.05
N LYS A 39 -9.50 -6.67 -0.02
CA LYS A 39 -9.94 -7.68 -1.00
C LYS A 39 -10.21 -9.03 -0.34
N LEU A 40 -9.31 -9.49 0.52
CA LEU A 40 -9.49 -10.71 1.32
C LEU A 40 -10.73 -10.64 2.21
N GLY A 41 -10.96 -9.50 2.89
CA GLY A 41 -12.14 -9.29 3.72
C GLY A 41 -13.46 -9.25 2.93
N LEU A 42 -13.40 -8.84 1.66
CA LEU A 42 -14.55 -8.81 0.74
C LEU A 42 -14.72 -10.11 -0.06
N GLY A 43 -13.81 -11.09 0.08
CA GLY A 43 -13.84 -12.34 -0.68
C GLY A 43 -13.58 -12.15 -2.18
N ILE A 44 -12.88 -11.08 -2.57
CA ILE A 44 -12.48 -10.84 -3.96
C ILE A 44 -11.21 -11.66 -4.21
N GLU A 45 -11.34 -12.71 -5.01
CA GLU A 45 -10.18 -13.49 -5.49
C GLU A 45 -9.44 -12.64 -6.55
N ASP A 46 -8.15 -12.41 -6.31
CA ASP A 46 -7.28 -11.63 -7.18
C ASP A 46 -7.13 -12.34 -8.54
N GLU A 47 -7.76 -11.85 -9.61
CA GLU A 47 -7.34 -12.16 -11.00
C GLU A 47 -6.05 -11.39 -11.36
N ASP A 48 -5.71 -10.37 -10.56
CA ASP A 48 -4.50 -9.56 -10.69
C ASP A 48 -3.63 -9.75 -9.45
N GLU A 49 -2.74 -10.75 -9.47
CA GLU A 49 -1.55 -10.76 -8.62
C GLU A 49 -0.66 -9.56 -9.00
N VAL A 50 -1.03 -8.36 -8.52
CA VAL A 50 -0.12 -7.22 -8.54
C VAL A 50 1.08 -7.57 -7.68
N ALA A 51 2.22 -7.64 -8.36
CA ALA A 51 3.51 -8.12 -7.93
C ALA A 51 3.79 -7.81 -6.45
N THR A 52 4.14 -8.87 -5.73
CA THR A 52 4.69 -8.81 -4.38
C THR A 52 5.92 -7.90 -4.35
N GLY A 53 5.81 -6.74 -3.69
CA GLY A 53 6.86 -6.14 -2.86
C GLY A 53 8.20 -5.71 -3.47
N ASP A 54 8.53 -6.05 -4.72
CA ASP A 54 9.82 -5.73 -5.34
C ASP A 54 9.69 -4.96 -6.67
N ASP A 55 8.50 -4.89 -7.29
CA ASP A 55 8.34 -4.39 -8.67
C ASP A 55 7.34 -3.23 -8.87
N VAL A 56 6.84 -2.61 -7.80
CA VAL A 56 6.14 -1.32 -7.94
C VAL A 56 7.16 -0.19 -8.05
N LYS A 57 7.82 -0.11 -9.23
CA LYS A 57 8.50 1.12 -9.66
C LYS A 57 7.45 2.23 -9.72
N ALA A 58 7.68 3.26 -8.91
CA ALA A 58 6.98 4.54 -8.97
C ALA A 58 6.97 5.06 -10.41
N GLY A 59 5.85 4.91 -11.11
CA GLY A 59 5.74 5.29 -12.52
C GLY A 59 4.39 5.84 -12.95
N ASP A 60 3.29 5.53 -12.25
CA ASP A 60 1.94 5.85 -12.75
C ASP A 60 1.08 6.62 -11.74
N ILE A 61 1.64 7.69 -11.16
CA ILE A 61 0.80 8.78 -10.67
C ILE A 61 0.83 9.85 -11.76
N PRO A 62 -0.23 10.04 -12.55
CA PRO A 62 -0.34 11.22 -13.39
C PRO A 62 -0.36 12.41 -12.43
N VAL A 63 0.69 13.24 -12.46
CA VAL A 63 0.66 14.55 -11.83
C VAL A 63 -0.45 15.31 -12.54
N ALA A 64 -1.58 15.51 -11.86
CA ALA A 64 -2.63 16.39 -12.34
C ALA A 64 -2.04 17.81 -12.39
N GLU A 65 -1.65 18.25 -13.58
CA GLU A 65 -1.41 19.66 -13.88
C GLU A 65 -2.75 20.40 -13.74
N GLY A 66 -3.02 20.87 -12.53
CA GLY A 66 -4.11 21.78 -12.21
C GLY A 66 -3.59 23.20 -12.12
N GLU A 67 -3.53 23.84 -13.29
CA GLU A 67 -3.85 25.24 -13.58
C GLU A 67 -3.13 26.35 -12.77
N ALA A 68 -2.31 27.11 -13.50
CA ALA A 68 -2.06 28.51 -13.21
C ALA A 68 -3.36 29.31 -13.25
N GLU A 69 -3.46 30.31 -12.35
CA GLU A 69 -4.39 31.48 -12.25
C GLU A 69 -4.72 31.64 -10.75
N ASP A 70 -4.37 32.68 -10.00
CA ASP A 70 -4.06 34.11 -10.21
C ASP A 70 -3.17 34.59 -9.03
#